data_AF-A0A9X1VJ91-F1
#
_entry.id   AF-A0A9X1VJ91-F1
#
_cell.length_a   1.000
_cell.length_b   1.000
_cell.length_c   1.000
_cell.angle_alpha   90.00
_cell.angle_beta   90.00
_cell.angle_gamma   90.00
#
_symmetry.space_group_name_H-M   'P 1'
#
loop_
_entity.id
_entity.type
_entity.pdbx_description
1 polymer ?
#
loop_
_entity_poly.entity_id
_entity_poly.type
_entity_poly.pdbx_seq_one_letter_code
_entity_poly.pdbx_strand_id
1 'polypeptide(L)'
;MLSDPTMPAAPLAGTRLCREVLTSAHLGRDVELSILLPPGSASPDPLPVLYLNDGQDLERLHLQTTLNALYTSGAVRPFVLVAPHANEQRVQEYGTAAHPDFNGRGSRAGAYTEFVIEELLPFAQAKYHASADPLQAVMAGFSLGGLSAVDMVWHHPEAFARAGAFSGSFWWRQRAVGAGYTPADRIMHGLVRARRAHPSHAFWLQSGTLDERGDRNENGVIDSIEDCLDLIEELIRSGLDPQRALRYVQVEGGHHHPDTWGRVMPDFLRWAFGQEGSASPLPAPLPVVRLQLDPHLVPEILLPTASAPAPVAPLVLPSADIASTQAAAAIIVSPTRAIPQSMPLTRPIEGDYLPYALGYINQIPTDQDPHEALRQQPQEIHAVFAGLSEAQAEKPYANGKWSLKEMLLHQIDSERIFAYRALRFARADGQDLHGFEQDDYVANSNANARTIASLLGEYDAVRAATVALFDNFGEEELNRRGTANGGPATVRALLYIIPGHERHHLNIVRERYLPIL
;
A
#
# COMPACT_ATOMS: atom_id res chain seq x y z
N MET A 1 -3.65 -8.70 -63.68
CA MET A 1 -3.36 -9.24 -62.34
C MET A 1 -3.13 -8.04 -61.44
N LEU A 2 -4.19 -7.63 -60.72
CA LEU A 2 -4.13 -6.56 -59.72
C LEU A 2 -3.60 -7.21 -58.44
N SER A 3 -2.46 -6.71 -57.95
CA SER A 3 -1.86 -7.09 -56.68
C SER A 3 -2.71 -6.52 -55.54
N ASP A 4 -3.26 -7.42 -54.73
CA ASP A 4 -4.06 -7.15 -53.54
C ASP A 4 -3.21 -6.48 -52.44
N PRO A 5 -3.57 -5.28 -51.95
CA PRO A 5 -2.94 -4.66 -50.81
C PRO A 5 -3.78 -4.95 -49.56
N THR A 6 -3.21 -5.71 -48.61
CA THR A 6 -3.42 -5.69 -47.14
C THR A 6 -3.38 -7.09 -46.56
N MET A 7 -2.15 -7.60 -46.38
CA MET A 7 -1.93 -8.53 -45.27
C MET A 7 -2.11 -7.74 -43.96
N PRO A 8 -2.92 -8.20 -43.00
CA PRO A 8 -2.96 -7.58 -41.68
C PRO A 8 -1.55 -7.65 -41.07
N ALA A 9 -1.08 -6.52 -40.55
CA ALA A 9 0.17 -6.48 -39.79
C ALA A 9 0.07 -7.54 -38.67
N ALA A 10 1.13 -8.34 -38.51
CA ALA A 10 1.20 -9.31 -37.42
C ALA A 10 0.94 -8.59 -36.08
N PRO A 11 0.17 -9.19 -35.15
CA PRO A 11 -0.09 -8.56 -33.87
C PRO A 11 1.26 -8.23 -33.20
N LEU A 12 1.45 -6.95 -32.86
CA LEU A 12 2.61 -6.50 -32.10
C LEU A 12 2.69 -7.37 -30.83
N ALA A 13 3.78 -8.12 -30.68
CA ALA A 13 4.05 -8.83 -29.43
C ALA A 13 3.99 -7.80 -28.29
N GLY A 14 3.17 -8.03 -27.27
CA GLY A 14 2.96 -7.09 -26.17
C GLY A 14 4.26 -6.72 -25.44
N THR A 15 4.16 -5.77 -24.52
CA THR A 15 5.28 -5.37 -23.66
C THR A 15 5.95 -6.56 -23.00
N ARG A 16 7.28 -6.53 -22.91
CA ARG A 16 8.10 -7.59 -22.32
C ARG A 16 8.67 -7.13 -20.99
N LEU A 17 8.36 -7.86 -19.91
CA LEU A 17 8.96 -7.66 -18.60
C LEU A 17 10.30 -8.41 -18.52
N CYS A 18 11.34 -7.72 -18.09
CA CYS A 18 12.65 -8.28 -17.75
C CYS A 18 12.96 -7.94 -16.29
N ARG A 19 13.61 -8.87 -15.59
CA ARG A 19 14.11 -8.64 -14.23
C ARG A 19 15.62 -8.57 -14.28
N GLU A 20 16.16 -7.59 -13.58
CA GLU A 20 17.59 -7.36 -13.47
C GLU A 20 17.96 -7.09 -12.03
N VAL A 21 19.25 -7.21 -11.73
CA VAL A 21 19.81 -6.80 -10.45
C VAL A 21 20.98 -5.87 -10.75
N LEU A 22 20.99 -4.71 -10.12
CA LEU A 22 22.06 -3.73 -10.19
C LEU A 22 22.68 -3.57 -8.81
N THR A 23 23.93 -3.98 -8.65
CA THR A 23 24.69 -3.74 -7.42
C THR A 23 25.02 -2.26 -7.30
N SER A 24 24.54 -1.60 -6.25
CA SER A 24 24.75 -0.17 -6.00
C SER A 24 25.84 0.04 -4.96
N ALA A 25 26.87 0.80 -5.32
CA ALA A 25 27.90 1.25 -4.38
C ALA A 25 27.35 2.34 -3.47
N HIS A 26 26.54 3.26 -4.01
CA HIS A 26 25.93 4.36 -3.27
C HIS A 26 24.95 3.88 -2.20
N LEU A 27 24.12 2.88 -2.52
CA LEU A 27 23.20 2.27 -1.55
C LEU A 27 23.85 1.15 -0.73
N GLY A 28 24.98 0.61 -1.17
CA GLY A 28 25.64 -0.52 -0.50
C GLY A 28 24.79 -1.78 -0.49
N ARG A 29 23.94 -1.97 -1.52
CA ARG A 29 23.05 -3.13 -1.68
C ARG A 29 22.81 -3.43 -3.15
N ASP A 30 22.34 -4.64 -3.40
CA ASP A 30 21.75 -4.99 -4.69
C ASP A 30 20.35 -4.36 -4.81
N VAL A 31 20.07 -3.82 -6.00
CA VAL A 31 18.78 -3.21 -6.35
C VAL A 31 18.14 -4.06 -7.44
N GLU A 32 17.03 -4.73 -7.11
CA GLU A 32 16.20 -5.40 -8.11
C GLU A 32 15.52 -4.36 -9.01
N LEU A 33 15.52 -4.61 -10.32
CA LEU A 33 14.90 -3.74 -11.31
C LEU A 33 13.86 -4.53 -12.11
N SER A 34 12.69 -3.93 -12.31
CA SER A 34 11.72 -4.37 -13.30
C SER A 34 11.78 -3.48 -14.53
N ILE A 35 12.08 -4.07 -15.68
CA ILE A 35 12.23 -3.38 -16.95
C ILE A 35 11.10 -3.78 -17.87
N LEU A 36 10.25 -2.84 -18.29
CA LEU A 36 9.23 -3.08 -19.31
C LEU A 36 9.69 -2.48 -20.63
N LEU A 37 9.86 -3.35 -21.62
CA LEU A 37 10.25 -2.98 -22.98
C LEU A 37 9.01 -2.83 -23.87
N PRO A 38 8.96 -1.79 -24.72
CA PRO A 38 7.84 -1.58 -25.62
C PRO A 38 7.80 -2.66 -26.71
N PRO A 39 6.62 -2.89 -27.31
CA PRO A 39 6.47 -3.83 -28.43
C PRO A 39 7.41 -3.44 -29.59
N GLY A 40 8.08 -4.43 -30.18
CA GLY A 40 8.92 -4.22 -31.37
C GLY A 40 10.21 -3.41 -31.15
N SER A 41 10.78 -3.43 -29.93
CA SER A 41 11.96 -2.65 -29.47
C SER A 41 13.31 -2.98 -30.16
N ALA A 42 13.32 -3.37 -31.43
CA ALA A 42 14.53 -3.48 -32.25
C ALA A 42 14.93 -2.15 -32.93
N SER A 43 14.50 -1.00 -32.38
CA SER A 43 14.86 0.32 -32.91
C SER A 43 16.34 0.60 -32.67
N PRO A 44 17.10 1.07 -33.68
CA PRO A 44 18.50 1.49 -33.49
C PRO A 44 18.61 2.82 -32.73
N ASP A 45 17.56 3.64 -32.72
CA ASP A 45 17.54 4.94 -32.05
C ASP A 45 17.23 4.81 -30.54
N PRO A 46 17.88 5.61 -29.67
CA PRO A 46 17.58 5.62 -28.24
C PRO A 46 16.11 5.92 -27.95
N LEU A 47 15.53 5.17 -27.01
CA LEU A 47 14.13 5.30 -26.62
C LEU A 47 13.98 6.27 -25.44
N PRO A 48 12.90 7.06 -25.36
CA PRO A 48 12.54 7.74 -24.12
C PRO A 48 12.42 6.75 -22.97
N VAL A 49 12.56 7.26 -21.75
CA VAL A 49 12.62 6.42 -20.57
C VAL A 49 11.77 6.97 -19.43
N LEU A 50 11.00 6.09 -18.81
CA LEU A 50 10.33 6.32 -17.53
C LEU A 50 11.09 5.57 -16.44
N TYR A 51 11.65 6.31 -15.49
CA TYR A 51 12.13 5.78 -14.24
C TYR A 51 11.00 5.86 -13.21
N LEU A 52 10.49 4.71 -12.76
CA LEU A 52 9.34 4.63 -11.87
C LEU A 52 9.74 4.00 -10.53
N ASN A 53 9.75 4.81 -9.48
CA ASN A 53 9.97 4.33 -8.12
C ASN A 53 8.93 3.27 -7.73
N ASP A 54 9.34 2.37 -6.83
CA ASP A 54 8.49 1.30 -6.31
C ASP A 54 8.15 0.22 -7.35
N GLY A 55 9.18 -0.31 -8.02
CA GLY A 55 9.03 -1.35 -9.03
C GLY A 55 8.38 -2.66 -8.58
N GLN A 56 8.28 -2.90 -7.27
CA GLN A 56 7.52 -4.02 -6.73
C GLN A 56 6.00 -3.90 -6.96
N ASP A 57 5.48 -2.69 -7.17
CA ASP A 57 4.04 -2.42 -7.29
C ASP A 57 3.52 -2.42 -8.74
N LEU A 58 4.36 -2.70 -9.76
CA LEU A 58 3.94 -2.65 -11.18
C LEU A 58 2.71 -3.53 -11.49
N GLU A 59 2.61 -4.69 -10.84
CA GLU A 59 1.48 -5.62 -11.00
C GLU A 59 0.20 -5.06 -10.37
N ARG A 60 0.30 -4.52 -9.14
CA ARG A 60 -0.82 -3.88 -8.43
C ARG A 60 -1.35 -2.64 -9.15
N LEU A 61 -0.49 -1.96 -9.90
CA LEU A 61 -0.86 -0.84 -10.77
C LEU A 61 -1.46 -1.28 -12.11
N HIS A 62 -1.52 -2.59 -12.39
CA HIS A 62 -1.89 -3.17 -13.68
C HIS A 62 -1.11 -2.57 -14.86
N LEU A 63 0.18 -2.24 -14.64
CA LEU A 63 0.90 -1.36 -15.54
C LEU A 63 1.17 -1.99 -16.92
N GLN A 64 1.49 -3.28 -16.95
CA GLN A 64 1.75 -3.99 -18.21
C GLN A 64 0.49 -4.04 -19.10
N THR A 65 -0.67 -4.30 -18.51
CA THR A 65 -1.98 -4.29 -19.19
C THR A 65 -2.29 -2.90 -19.73
N THR A 66 -2.12 -1.87 -18.89
CA THR A 66 -2.31 -0.47 -19.28
C THR A 66 -1.42 -0.06 -20.45
N LEU A 67 -0.13 -0.39 -20.41
CA LEU A 67 0.81 -0.09 -21.48
C LEU A 67 0.46 -0.80 -22.78
N ASN A 68 0.10 -2.09 -22.72
CA ASN A 68 -0.32 -2.83 -23.90
C ASN A 68 -1.54 -2.18 -24.58
N ALA A 69 -2.52 -1.74 -23.80
CA ALA A 69 -3.68 -1.02 -24.33
C ALA A 69 -3.27 0.31 -24.98
N LEU A 70 -2.43 1.11 -24.32
CA LEU A 70 -1.97 2.41 -24.84
C LEU A 70 -1.11 2.27 -26.11
N TYR A 71 -0.26 1.24 -26.19
CA TYR A 71 0.50 0.95 -27.41
C TYR A 71 -0.41 0.47 -28.54
N THR A 72 -1.37 -0.40 -28.24
CA THR A 72 -2.33 -0.91 -29.23
C THR A 72 -3.18 0.22 -29.82
N SER A 73 -3.57 1.19 -29.00
CA SER A 73 -4.34 2.36 -29.45
C SER A 73 -3.48 3.47 -30.07
N GLY A 74 -2.15 3.35 -30.06
CA GLY A 74 -1.23 4.42 -30.49
C GLY A 74 -1.27 5.67 -29.61
N ALA A 75 -1.76 5.57 -28.37
CA ALA A 75 -1.91 6.72 -27.47
C ALA A 75 -0.59 7.22 -26.90
N VAL A 76 0.46 6.39 -26.91
CA VAL A 76 1.81 6.73 -26.47
C VAL A 76 2.84 6.23 -27.48
N ARG A 77 3.95 6.96 -27.63
CA ARG A 77 5.13 6.46 -28.36
C ARG A 77 5.84 5.37 -27.56
N PRO A 78 6.55 4.44 -28.22
CA PRO A 78 7.44 3.48 -27.53
C PRO A 78 8.42 4.16 -26.58
N PHE A 79 8.52 3.65 -25.35
CA PHE A 79 9.51 4.07 -24.35
C PHE A 79 9.91 2.87 -23.46
N VAL A 80 11.09 2.94 -22.85
CA VAL A 80 11.57 1.96 -21.86
C VAL A 80 11.09 2.37 -20.48
N LEU A 81 10.56 1.44 -19.70
CA LEU A 81 10.28 1.69 -18.28
C LEU A 81 11.30 0.95 -17.43
N VAL A 82 11.96 1.66 -16.54
CA VAL A 82 12.97 1.17 -15.60
C VAL A 82 12.44 1.41 -14.18
N ALA A 83 12.08 0.36 -13.46
CA ALA A 83 11.49 0.50 -12.13
C ALA A 83 12.38 -0.15 -11.06
N PRO A 84 13.18 0.64 -10.31
CA PRO A 84 13.92 0.13 -9.17
C PRO A 84 12.97 -0.28 -8.03
N HIS A 85 13.24 -1.44 -7.44
CA HIS A 85 12.52 -1.94 -6.28
C HIS A 85 13.03 -1.27 -5.01
N ALA A 86 12.09 -0.82 -4.19
CA ALA A 86 12.39 -0.36 -2.85
C ALA A 86 12.51 -1.56 -1.90
N ASN A 87 13.11 -1.35 -0.73
CA ASN A 87 13.22 -2.36 0.32
C ASN A 87 12.80 -1.78 1.68
N GLU A 88 13.17 -2.42 2.78
CA GLU A 88 12.92 -1.95 4.14
C GLU A 88 13.50 -0.56 4.44
N GLN A 89 14.53 -0.13 3.70
CA GLN A 89 15.13 1.20 3.81
C GLN A 89 14.40 2.28 3.01
N ARG A 90 13.28 1.97 2.34
CA ARG A 90 12.51 2.92 1.52
C ARG A 90 12.28 4.28 2.20
N VAL A 91 11.91 4.27 3.48
CA VAL A 91 11.65 5.52 4.24
C VAL A 91 12.90 6.35 4.52
N GLN A 92 14.08 5.74 4.39
CA GLN A 92 15.37 6.39 4.52
C GLN A 92 15.96 6.77 3.15
N GLU A 93 15.78 5.94 2.14
CA GLU A 93 16.27 6.19 0.77
C GLU A 93 15.39 7.19 0.01
N TYR A 94 14.11 7.34 0.36
CA TYR A 94 13.22 8.33 -0.27
C TYR A 94 13.05 9.56 0.62
N GLY A 95 12.84 10.72 -0.02
CA GLY A 95 12.68 12.00 0.64
C GLY A 95 13.20 13.14 -0.23
N THR A 96 13.81 14.13 0.42
CA THR A 96 14.54 15.21 -0.23
C THR A 96 16.02 15.07 0.05
N ALA A 97 16.87 15.10 -0.98
CA ALA A 97 18.32 14.89 -0.85
C ALA A 97 19.01 15.95 0.03
N ALA A 98 18.43 17.16 0.12
CA ALA A 98 19.01 18.27 0.88
C ALA A 98 19.12 17.99 2.39
N HIS A 99 18.07 17.43 3.01
CA HIS A 99 18.10 17.00 4.41
C HIS A 99 16.88 16.14 4.79
N PRO A 100 17.00 15.31 5.84
CA PRO A 100 15.92 14.52 6.41
C PRO A 100 14.75 15.35 6.94
N ASP A 101 13.62 14.69 7.18
CA ASP A 101 12.52 15.30 7.93
C ASP A 101 12.81 15.40 9.44
N PHE A 102 11.88 16.01 10.19
CA PHE A 102 12.00 16.18 11.64
C PHE A 102 12.18 14.87 12.44
N ASN A 103 11.82 13.72 11.86
CA ASN A 103 11.93 12.40 12.47
C ASN A 103 13.13 11.61 11.92
N GLY A 104 14.02 12.26 11.17
CA GLY A 104 15.22 11.65 10.58
C GLY A 104 14.93 10.72 9.40
N ARG A 105 13.71 10.74 8.84
CA ARG A 105 13.38 10.00 7.61
C ARG A 105 14.03 10.68 6.40
N GLY A 106 14.38 9.92 5.37
CA GLY A 106 15.14 10.42 4.21
C GLY A 106 16.64 10.62 4.46
N SER A 107 17.20 10.03 5.51
CA SER A 107 18.64 10.12 5.84
C SER A 107 19.58 9.60 4.75
N ARG A 108 19.06 8.84 3.79
CA ARG A 108 19.78 8.27 2.64
C ARG A 108 19.23 8.76 1.31
N ALA A 109 18.41 9.82 1.29
CA ALA A 109 17.86 10.37 0.05
C ALA A 109 18.94 10.86 -0.92
N GLY A 110 20.03 11.45 -0.41
CA GLY A 110 21.19 11.82 -1.23
C GLY A 110 21.87 10.61 -1.89
N ALA A 111 22.07 9.52 -1.15
CA ALA A 111 22.65 8.29 -1.69
C ALA A 111 21.74 7.63 -2.75
N TYR A 112 20.42 7.75 -2.60
CA TYR A 112 19.48 7.30 -3.62
C TYR A 112 19.55 8.16 -4.89
N THR A 113 19.68 9.49 -4.74
CA THR A 113 19.95 10.41 -5.86
C THR A 113 21.23 10.03 -6.62
N GLU A 114 22.32 9.77 -5.90
CA GLU A 114 23.60 9.36 -6.48
C GLU A 114 23.48 8.00 -7.19
N PHE A 115 22.80 7.00 -6.60
CA PHE A 115 22.48 5.73 -7.26
C PHE A 115 21.73 5.95 -8.59
N VAL A 116 20.68 6.77 -8.59
CA VAL A 116 19.88 7.00 -9.79
C VAL A 116 20.72 7.63 -10.89
N ILE A 117 21.47 8.69 -10.58
CA ILE A 117 22.21 9.48 -11.56
C ILE A 117 23.46 8.75 -12.06
N GLU A 118 24.24 8.15 -11.15
CA GLU A 118 25.56 7.62 -11.47
C GLU A 118 25.55 6.12 -11.81
N GLU A 119 24.51 5.38 -11.44
CA GLU A 119 24.46 3.92 -11.63
C GLU A 119 23.25 3.51 -12.49
N LEU A 120 22.02 3.90 -12.13
CA LEU A 120 20.81 3.44 -12.81
C LEU A 120 20.65 4.02 -14.22
N LEU A 121 20.89 5.32 -14.39
CA LEU A 121 20.81 5.99 -15.70
C LEU A 121 21.82 5.40 -16.70
N PRO A 122 23.13 5.30 -16.36
CA PRO A 122 24.11 4.67 -17.24
C PRO A 122 23.78 3.20 -17.56
N PHE A 123 23.28 2.45 -16.58
CA PHE A 123 22.84 1.06 -16.79
C PHE A 123 21.72 0.97 -17.84
N ALA A 124 20.69 1.81 -17.72
CA ALA A 124 19.56 1.83 -18.65
C ALA A 124 20.00 2.25 -20.07
N GLN A 125 20.88 3.25 -20.18
CA GLN A 125 21.42 3.73 -21.44
C GLN A 125 22.24 2.65 -22.15
N ALA A 126 23.14 1.97 -21.42
CA ALA A 126 24.03 0.97 -21.99
C ALA A 126 23.32 -0.32 -22.38
N LYS A 127 22.39 -0.81 -21.55
CA LYS A 127 21.76 -2.13 -21.73
C LYS A 127 20.46 -2.09 -22.52
N TYR A 128 19.68 -1.01 -22.40
CA TYR A 128 18.34 -0.91 -22.99
C TYR A 128 18.21 0.21 -24.02
N HIS A 129 19.32 0.84 -24.40
CA HIS A 129 19.32 1.97 -25.32
C HIS A 129 18.36 3.08 -24.87
N ALA A 130 18.24 3.30 -23.56
CA ALA A 130 17.50 4.43 -23.02
C ALA A 130 18.20 5.75 -23.44
N SER A 131 17.41 6.78 -23.73
CA SER A 131 17.92 8.08 -24.11
C SER A 131 18.66 8.76 -22.95
N ALA A 132 19.79 9.39 -23.28
CA ALA A 132 20.53 10.26 -22.36
C ALA A 132 20.07 11.73 -22.43
N ASP A 133 19.11 12.05 -23.31
CA ASP A 133 18.50 13.37 -23.41
C ASP A 133 17.55 13.61 -22.21
N PRO A 134 17.81 14.61 -21.34
CA PRO A 134 16.95 14.89 -20.17
C PRO A 134 15.50 15.18 -20.54
N LEU A 135 15.24 15.71 -21.76
CA LEU A 135 13.89 15.97 -22.24
C LEU A 135 13.09 14.69 -22.52
N GLN A 136 13.77 13.54 -22.61
CA GLN A 136 13.19 12.22 -22.84
C GLN A 136 13.25 11.31 -21.60
N ALA A 137 13.81 11.81 -20.49
CA ALA A 137 13.87 11.13 -19.21
C ALA A 137 12.79 11.67 -18.26
N VAL A 138 11.93 10.77 -17.81
CA VAL A 138 10.84 11.06 -16.87
C VAL A 138 11.09 10.29 -15.59
N MET A 139 11.01 10.95 -14.44
CA MET A 139 11.05 10.32 -13.13
C MET A 139 9.66 10.34 -12.50
N ALA A 140 9.20 9.24 -11.91
CA ALA A 140 7.91 9.23 -11.25
C ALA A 140 7.87 8.31 -10.02
N GLY A 141 6.85 8.49 -9.18
CA GLY A 141 6.61 7.60 -8.05
C GLY A 141 5.36 7.95 -7.25
N PHE A 142 5.16 7.17 -6.18
CA PHE A 142 3.96 7.22 -5.34
C PHE A 142 4.33 7.62 -3.92
N SER A 143 3.56 8.49 -3.28
CA SER A 143 3.83 8.91 -1.90
C SER A 143 5.26 9.48 -1.76
N LEU A 144 6.10 8.89 -0.91
CA LEU A 144 7.53 9.24 -0.78
C LEU A 144 8.32 9.08 -2.08
N GLY A 145 7.96 8.11 -2.92
CA GLY A 145 8.56 7.94 -4.24
C GLY A 145 8.22 9.11 -5.17
N GLY A 146 7.02 9.69 -5.04
CA GLY A 146 6.60 10.89 -5.76
C GLY A 146 7.28 12.16 -5.28
N LEU A 147 7.45 12.31 -3.95
CA LEU A 147 8.30 13.36 -3.36
C LEU A 147 9.73 13.28 -3.90
N SER A 148 10.33 12.09 -3.88
CA SER A 148 11.69 11.86 -4.36
C SER A 148 11.84 12.13 -5.86
N ALA A 149 10.83 11.78 -6.66
CA ALA A 149 10.83 12.06 -8.10
C ALA A 149 10.82 13.57 -8.38
N VAL A 150 10.01 14.34 -7.64
CA VAL A 150 9.96 15.81 -7.77
C VAL A 150 11.26 16.44 -7.28
N ASP A 151 11.82 15.99 -6.16
CA ASP A 151 13.10 16.47 -5.65
C ASP A 151 14.24 16.23 -6.64
N MET A 152 14.33 15.03 -7.20
CA MET A 152 15.32 14.65 -8.20
C MET A 152 15.25 15.56 -9.44
N VAL A 153 14.07 15.69 -10.05
CA VAL A 153 13.87 16.51 -11.25
C VAL A 153 14.13 17.98 -10.97
N TRP A 154 13.70 18.48 -9.81
CA TRP A 154 13.90 19.87 -9.43
C TRP A 154 15.38 20.24 -9.32
N HIS A 155 16.20 19.32 -8.78
CA HIS A 155 17.61 19.57 -8.53
C HIS A 155 18.54 19.19 -9.68
N HIS A 156 18.14 18.24 -10.53
CA HIS A 156 18.96 17.65 -11.60
C HIS A 156 18.37 17.84 -13.01
N PRO A 157 18.19 19.08 -13.49
CA PRO A 157 17.70 19.35 -14.85
C PRO A 157 18.61 18.82 -15.97
N GLU A 158 19.88 18.52 -15.64
CA GLU A 158 20.84 17.87 -16.52
C GLU A 158 20.59 16.37 -16.71
N ALA A 159 19.77 15.75 -15.86
CA ALA A 159 19.44 14.33 -15.93
C ALA A 159 17.97 14.09 -16.28
N PHE A 160 17.06 14.93 -15.75
CA PHE A 160 15.63 14.79 -15.97
C PHE A 160 14.95 16.11 -16.27
N ALA A 161 13.96 16.10 -17.16
CA ALA A 161 13.11 17.26 -17.41
C ALA A 161 11.74 17.14 -16.74
N ARG A 162 11.24 15.93 -16.51
CA ARG A 162 9.83 15.71 -16.17
C ARG A 162 9.66 14.84 -14.92
N ALA A 163 8.79 15.27 -14.01
CA ALA A 163 8.40 14.49 -12.83
C ALA A 163 6.92 14.11 -12.84
N GLY A 164 6.61 12.90 -12.37
CA GLY A 164 5.26 12.44 -12.02
C GLY A 164 5.15 12.11 -10.54
N ALA A 165 4.20 12.71 -9.83
CA ALA A 165 3.94 12.39 -8.42
C ALA A 165 2.48 12.00 -8.20
N PHE A 166 2.27 10.74 -7.82
CA PHE A 166 0.98 10.20 -7.43
C PHE A 166 0.85 10.26 -5.91
N SER A 167 -0.13 11.02 -5.41
CA SER A 167 -0.34 11.29 -3.99
C SER A 167 0.97 11.65 -3.27
N GLY A 168 1.74 12.57 -3.86
CA GLY A 168 3.10 12.90 -3.40
C GLY A 168 3.13 13.35 -1.94
N SER A 169 4.10 12.88 -1.15
CA SER A 169 4.21 13.18 0.28
C SER A 169 4.75 14.60 0.56
N PHE A 170 4.05 15.62 0.07
CA PHE A 170 4.48 17.02 0.18
C PHE A 170 4.27 17.61 1.59
N TRP A 171 3.74 16.83 2.53
CA TRP A 171 3.71 17.12 3.98
C TRP A 171 5.10 17.08 4.65
N TRP A 172 6.12 16.59 3.94
CA TRP A 172 7.49 16.39 4.42
C TRP A 172 8.11 17.69 4.96
N ARG A 173 8.59 17.68 6.22
CA ARG A 173 8.81 18.92 6.98
C ARG A 173 9.91 18.84 8.03
N GLN A 174 10.49 19.99 8.36
CA GLN A 174 11.54 20.15 9.37
C GLN A 174 11.02 20.16 10.81
N ARG A 175 9.71 20.30 11.02
CA ARG A 175 9.09 20.46 12.34
C ARG A 175 7.79 19.68 12.46
N ALA A 176 7.56 19.03 13.60
CA ALA A 176 6.29 18.34 13.89
C ALA A 176 5.13 19.35 14.04
N VAL A 177 3.90 18.96 13.64
CA VAL A 177 2.71 19.85 13.67
C VAL A 177 2.49 20.46 15.06
N GLY A 178 2.58 19.65 16.12
CA GLY A 178 2.43 20.11 17.51
C GLY A 178 3.62 20.88 18.10
N ALA A 179 4.70 21.09 17.35
CA ALA A 179 5.95 21.72 17.83
C ALA A 179 6.16 23.14 17.29
N GLY A 180 5.06 23.88 17.07
CA GLY A 180 5.08 25.22 16.47
C GLY A 180 5.26 25.20 14.95
N TYR A 181 4.75 24.17 14.29
CA TYR A 181 4.77 24.04 12.83
C TYR A 181 4.09 25.20 12.12
N THR A 182 4.65 25.57 10.99
CA THR A 182 4.06 26.45 10.00
C THR A 182 4.20 25.82 8.61
N PRO A 183 3.37 26.20 7.62
CA PRO A 183 3.53 25.75 6.23
C PRO A 183 4.91 26.03 5.63
N ALA A 184 5.67 26.97 6.20
CA ALA A 184 7.04 27.27 5.80
C ALA A 184 8.06 26.19 6.20
N ASP A 185 7.72 25.32 7.16
CA ASP A 185 8.56 24.18 7.57
C ASP A 185 8.53 23.02 6.58
N ARG A 186 7.63 23.03 5.58
CA ARG A 186 7.60 22.01 4.52
C ARG A 186 8.83 22.15 3.63
N ILE A 187 9.61 21.07 3.57
CA ILE A 187 10.97 21.07 3.03
C ILE A 187 10.94 21.31 1.53
N MET A 188 10.17 20.53 0.78
CA MET A 188 10.15 20.62 -0.68
C MET A 188 9.67 22.00 -1.15
N HIS A 189 8.65 22.57 -0.50
CA HIS A 189 8.19 23.93 -0.77
C HIS A 189 9.29 24.96 -0.54
N GLY A 190 10.05 24.83 0.55
CA GLY A 190 11.21 25.67 0.83
C GLY A 190 12.30 25.55 -0.24
N LEU A 191 12.61 24.33 -0.70
CA LEU A 191 13.59 24.06 -1.76
C LEU A 191 13.16 24.64 -3.11
N VAL A 192 11.86 24.56 -3.45
CA VAL A 192 11.31 25.20 -4.66
C VAL A 192 11.39 26.72 -4.56
N ARG A 193 10.99 27.28 -3.42
CA ARG A 193 11.03 28.73 -3.18
C ARG A 193 12.44 29.33 -3.25
N ALA A 194 13.46 28.53 -2.92
CA ALA A 194 14.85 28.98 -2.85
C ALA A 194 15.53 29.19 -4.22
N ARG A 195 14.97 28.70 -5.32
CA ARG A 195 15.58 28.81 -6.66
C ARG A 195 14.54 28.99 -7.76
N ARG A 196 14.98 29.41 -8.95
CA ARG A 196 14.11 29.51 -10.14
C ARG A 196 13.95 28.14 -10.82
N ALA A 197 12.78 27.91 -11.42
CA ALA A 197 12.58 26.74 -12.27
C ALA A 197 13.53 26.76 -13.47
N HIS A 198 14.04 25.59 -13.83
CA HIS A 198 14.78 25.42 -15.09
C HIS A 198 13.79 25.39 -16.27
N PRO A 199 14.13 25.93 -17.46
CA PRO A 199 13.21 25.98 -18.60
C PRO A 199 12.69 24.62 -19.10
N SER A 200 13.38 23.52 -18.78
CA SER A 200 12.98 22.16 -19.13
C SER A 200 12.01 21.52 -18.14
N HIS A 201 11.88 22.05 -16.92
CA HIS A 201 11.06 21.43 -15.88
C HIS A 201 9.61 21.29 -16.34
N ALA A 202 9.02 20.12 -16.11
CA ALA A 202 7.60 19.88 -16.20
C ALA A 202 7.12 18.88 -15.14
N PHE A 203 5.93 19.09 -14.59
CA PHE A 203 5.42 18.31 -13.47
C PHE A 203 3.99 17.83 -13.74
N TRP A 204 3.77 16.54 -13.51
CA TRP A 204 2.45 15.93 -13.41
C TRP A 204 2.23 15.54 -11.95
N LEU A 205 1.21 16.10 -11.32
CA LEU A 205 0.94 15.94 -9.89
C LEU A 205 -0.50 15.44 -9.71
N GLN A 206 -0.70 14.52 -8.77
CA GLN A 206 -2.03 13.99 -8.49
C GLN A 206 -2.28 13.83 -6.99
N SER A 207 -3.52 14.13 -6.59
CA SER A 207 -4.06 13.84 -5.26
C SER A 207 -5.47 13.22 -5.40
N GLY A 208 -5.85 12.34 -4.48
CA GLY A 208 -7.19 11.78 -4.35
C GLY A 208 -7.99 12.52 -3.28
N THR A 209 -9.31 12.65 -3.44
CA THR A 209 -10.15 13.34 -2.42
C THR A 209 -10.31 12.60 -1.11
N LEU A 210 -9.89 11.33 -1.06
CA LEU A 210 -9.90 10.45 0.10
C LEU A 210 -8.51 9.84 0.36
N ASP A 211 -7.44 10.53 -0.06
CA ASP A 211 -6.05 10.10 0.20
C ASP A 211 -5.75 10.04 1.70
N GLU A 212 -6.34 10.94 2.48
CA GLU A 212 -6.29 10.93 3.93
C GLU A 212 -7.53 11.62 4.51
N ARG A 213 -7.60 11.70 5.84
CA ARG A 213 -8.64 12.43 6.58
C ARG A 213 -8.12 13.70 7.25
N GLY A 214 -6.80 13.94 7.21
CA GLY A 214 -6.18 15.11 7.82
C GLY A 214 -6.63 16.38 7.12
N ASP A 215 -7.06 17.35 7.91
CA ASP A 215 -7.37 18.71 7.48
C ASP A 215 -6.90 19.63 8.62
N ARG A 216 -5.63 20.07 8.54
CA ARG A 216 -4.96 20.82 9.63
C ARG A 216 -5.63 22.15 9.92
N ASN A 217 -6.34 22.75 8.95
CA ASN A 217 -6.92 24.08 9.08
C ASN A 217 -8.46 24.08 9.12
N GLU A 218 -9.08 22.89 9.08
CA GLU A 218 -10.52 22.65 9.17
C GLU A 218 -11.33 23.38 8.08
N ASN A 219 -10.75 23.58 6.89
CA ASN A 219 -11.42 24.25 5.77
C ASN A 219 -12.24 23.32 4.86
N GLY A 220 -12.23 22.01 5.13
CA GLY A 220 -12.93 20.98 4.38
C GLY A 220 -12.14 20.42 3.18
N VAL A 221 -10.86 20.77 3.04
CA VAL A 221 -9.93 20.22 2.05
C VAL A 221 -8.84 19.46 2.79
N ILE A 222 -8.59 18.22 2.38
CA ILE A 222 -7.59 17.40 3.05
C ILE A 222 -6.17 17.91 2.80
N ASP A 223 -5.29 17.66 3.77
CA ASP A 223 -3.92 18.15 3.82
C ASP A 223 -3.09 17.74 2.60
N SER A 224 -3.29 16.55 2.05
CA SER A 224 -2.56 16.02 0.89
C SER A 224 -2.90 16.78 -0.39
N ILE A 225 -4.12 17.30 -0.51
CA ILE A 225 -4.53 18.19 -1.59
C ILE A 225 -3.90 19.56 -1.35
N GLU A 226 -4.04 20.12 -0.16
CA GLU A 226 -3.49 21.45 0.16
C GLU A 226 -1.97 21.50 0.00
N ASP A 227 -1.24 20.50 0.52
CA ASP A 227 0.21 20.41 0.41
C ASP A 227 0.67 20.35 -1.05
N CYS A 228 -0.09 19.65 -1.90
CA CYS A 228 0.18 19.57 -3.34
C CYS A 228 -0.12 20.90 -4.06
N LEU A 229 -1.27 21.52 -3.78
CA LEU A 229 -1.64 22.82 -4.34
C LEU A 229 -0.67 23.93 -3.92
N ASP A 230 -0.25 23.94 -2.67
CA ASP A 230 0.76 24.90 -2.19
C ASP A 230 2.11 24.69 -2.89
N LEU A 231 2.49 23.45 -3.19
CA LEU A 231 3.71 23.18 -3.96
C LEU A 231 3.58 23.70 -5.39
N ILE A 232 2.41 23.53 -6.01
CA ILE A 232 2.10 24.08 -7.32
C ILE A 232 2.25 25.60 -7.32
N GLU A 233 1.76 26.29 -6.29
CA GLU A 233 1.95 27.73 -6.17
C GLU A 233 3.42 28.12 -6.09
N GLU A 234 4.23 27.39 -5.32
CA GLU A 234 5.68 27.64 -5.25
C GLU A 234 6.37 27.38 -6.59
N LEU A 235 5.97 26.33 -7.31
CA LEU A 235 6.48 26.03 -8.65
C LEU A 235 6.17 27.18 -9.62
N ILE A 236 4.94 27.71 -9.60
CA ILE A 236 4.56 28.86 -10.44
C ILE A 236 5.36 30.11 -10.04
N ARG A 237 5.48 30.39 -8.73
CA ARG A 237 6.28 31.53 -8.21
C ARG A 237 7.75 31.45 -8.58
N SER A 238 8.30 30.24 -8.72
CA SER A 238 9.68 30.02 -9.17
C SER A 238 9.92 30.37 -10.65
N GLY A 239 8.86 30.63 -11.42
CA GLY A 239 8.90 30.94 -12.85
C GLY A 239 8.53 29.77 -13.77
N LEU A 240 7.99 28.67 -13.24
CA LEU A 240 7.42 27.59 -14.07
C LEU A 240 6.19 28.12 -14.82
N ASP A 241 6.12 27.88 -16.12
CA ASP A 241 4.92 28.19 -16.91
C ASP A 241 3.87 27.08 -16.72
N PRO A 242 2.78 27.32 -15.97
CA PRO A 242 1.78 26.29 -15.69
C PRO A 242 1.04 25.84 -16.96
N GLN A 243 0.99 26.66 -18.01
CA GLN A 243 0.30 26.33 -19.25
C GLN A 243 1.01 25.25 -20.05
N ARG A 244 2.34 25.21 -19.94
CA ARG A 244 3.20 24.32 -20.72
C ARG A 244 3.76 23.17 -19.90
N ALA A 245 4.00 23.41 -18.62
CA ALA A 245 4.86 22.57 -17.80
C ALA A 245 4.19 22.04 -16.53
N LEU A 246 2.88 22.21 -16.37
CA LEU A 246 2.17 21.68 -15.20
C LEU A 246 0.88 20.97 -15.59
N ARG A 247 0.65 19.81 -14.99
CA ARG A 247 -0.64 19.11 -14.99
C ARG A 247 -0.96 18.67 -13.58
N TYR A 248 -2.08 19.12 -13.05
CA TYR A 248 -2.61 18.64 -11.77
C TYR A 248 -3.90 17.87 -11.98
N VAL A 249 -3.95 16.67 -11.42
CA VAL A 249 -5.10 15.76 -11.50
C VAL A 249 -5.63 15.50 -10.11
N GLN A 250 -6.89 15.81 -9.89
CA GLN A 250 -7.58 15.45 -8.65
C GLN A 250 -8.56 14.31 -8.95
N VAL A 251 -8.41 13.19 -8.22
CA VAL A 251 -9.24 12.00 -8.42
C VAL A 251 -10.35 11.98 -7.36
N GLU A 252 -11.59 12.15 -7.82
CA GLU A 252 -12.75 12.09 -6.92
C GLU A 252 -12.96 10.65 -6.41
N GLY A 253 -13.13 10.50 -5.09
CA GLY A 253 -13.14 9.20 -4.43
C GLY A 253 -11.80 8.45 -4.50
N GLY A 254 -10.73 9.12 -4.92
CA GLY A 254 -9.39 8.56 -4.98
C GLY A 254 -8.82 8.40 -3.57
N HIS A 255 -8.28 7.21 -3.29
CA HIS A 255 -7.56 6.89 -2.05
C HIS A 255 -6.06 6.77 -2.29
N HIS A 256 -5.28 6.85 -1.20
CA HIS A 256 -3.83 6.68 -1.19
C HIS A 256 -3.44 5.20 -1.36
N HIS A 257 -3.77 4.64 -2.53
CA HIS A 257 -3.72 3.21 -2.83
C HIS A 257 -3.38 2.97 -4.31
N PRO A 258 -2.64 1.88 -4.64
CA PRO A 258 -2.32 1.52 -6.03
C PRO A 258 -3.52 1.45 -6.98
N ASP A 259 -4.72 1.11 -6.52
CA ASP A 259 -5.91 1.08 -7.39
C ASP A 259 -6.25 2.48 -7.92
N THR A 260 -6.10 3.53 -7.11
CA THR A 260 -6.29 4.91 -7.57
C THR A 260 -5.21 5.27 -8.57
N TRP A 261 -3.96 5.01 -8.22
CA TRP A 261 -2.80 5.37 -9.05
C TRP A 261 -2.81 4.64 -10.39
N GLY A 262 -3.16 3.35 -10.41
CA GLY A 262 -3.34 2.53 -11.60
C GLY A 262 -4.46 3.05 -12.50
N ARG A 263 -5.60 3.47 -11.93
CA ARG A 263 -6.71 4.07 -12.70
C ARG A 263 -6.34 5.38 -13.38
N VAL A 264 -5.51 6.22 -12.74
CA VAL A 264 -5.07 7.51 -13.30
C VAL A 264 -3.77 7.41 -14.13
N MET A 265 -3.03 6.29 -14.04
CA MET A 265 -1.80 6.03 -14.80
C MET A 265 -1.90 6.31 -16.31
N PRO A 266 -3.00 5.96 -17.03
CA PRO A 266 -3.14 6.28 -18.44
C PRO A 266 -3.09 7.79 -18.75
N ASP A 267 -3.52 8.64 -17.82
CA ASP A 267 -3.45 10.10 -17.96
C ASP A 267 -1.99 10.58 -17.91
N PHE A 268 -1.27 10.16 -16.88
CA PHE A 268 0.14 10.43 -16.69
C PHE A 268 0.98 9.96 -17.89
N LEU A 269 0.78 8.73 -18.35
CA LEU A 269 1.55 8.17 -19.46
C LEU A 269 1.31 8.89 -20.80
N ARG A 270 0.07 9.37 -21.05
CA ARG A 270 -0.22 10.21 -22.23
C ARG A 270 0.42 11.58 -22.12
N TRP A 271 0.41 12.18 -20.92
CA TRP A 271 1.13 13.43 -20.68
C TRP A 271 2.64 13.28 -20.89
N ALA A 272 3.22 12.17 -20.41
CA ALA A 272 4.66 11.93 -20.50
C ALA A 272 5.11 11.54 -21.92
N PHE A 273 4.35 10.68 -22.62
CA PHE A 273 4.78 9.98 -23.84
C PHE A 273 3.75 10.01 -24.98
N GLY A 274 2.75 10.90 -24.95
CA GLY A 274 1.78 11.05 -26.04
C GLY A 274 2.42 11.40 -27.38
N GLN A 275 1.83 10.94 -28.49
CA GLN A 275 2.25 11.34 -29.84
C GLN A 275 1.52 12.61 -30.29
N GLU A 276 2.27 13.61 -30.78
CA GLU A 276 1.71 14.76 -31.48
C GLU A 276 1.03 14.27 -32.78
N GLY A 277 -0.31 14.33 -32.83
CA GLY A 277 -1.10 13.96 -34.02
C GLY A 277 -2.18 12.90 -33.81
N SER A 278 -2.24 12.21 -32.67
CA SER A 278 -3.46 11.46 -32.30
C SER A 278 -4.54 12.48 -31.89
N ALA A 279 -5.78 12.31 -32.35
CA ALA A 279 -6.87 13.28 -32.20
C ALA A 279 -7.39 13.46 -30.76
N SER A 280 -6.52 13.87 -29.84
CA SER A 280 -6.86 14.75 -28.74
C SER A 280 -5.82 15.86 -28.77
N PRO A 281 -6.21 17.14 -28.90
CA PRO A 281 -5.25 18.22 -28.78
C PRO A 281 -4.49 18.02 -27.46
N LEU A 282 -3.17 18.26 -27.47
CA LEU A 282 -2.47 18.63 -26.23
C LEU A 282 -3.40 19.60 -25.54
N PRO A 283 -3.94 19.23 -24.38
CA PRO A 283 -5.08 19.98 -23.91
C PRO A 283 -4.58 21.39 -23.60
N ALA A 284 -5.29 22.36 -24.16
CA ALA A 284 -5.14 23.78 -23.87
C ALA A 284 -4.93 23.94 -22.35
N PRO A 285 -4.13 24.93 -21.90
CA PRO A 285 -3.56 24.98 -20.55
C PRO A 285 -4.55 24.48 -19.51
N LEU A 286 -4.31 23.29 -18.96
CA LEU A 286 -5.35 22.62 -18.20
C LEU A 286 -5.33 23.11 -16.75
N PRO A 287 -6.37 23.86 -16.31
CA PRO A 287 -6.59 24.02 -14.88
C PRO A 287 -6.82 22.66 -14.24
N VAL A 288 -6.83 22.61 -12.90
CA VAL A 288 -7.21 21.46 -12.06
C VAL A 288 -8.14 20.49 -12.81
N VAL A 289 -7.61 19.35 -13.24
CA VAL A 289 -8.42 18.34 -13.92
C VAL A 289 -9.07 17.51 -12.83
N ARG A 290 -10.36 17.74 -12.58
CA ARG A 290 -11.16 16.84 -11.73
C ARG A 290 -11.57 15.64 -12.57
N LEU A 291 -10.95 14.49 -12.33
CA LEU A 291 -11.38 13.23 -12.92
C LEU A 291 -12.44 12.61 -12.01
N GLN A 292 -13.68 12.56 -12.49
CA GLN A 292 -14.66 11.58 -12.02
C GLN A 292 -14.38 10.29 -12.78
N LEU A 293 -13.86 9.28 -12.07
CA LEU A 293 -13.62 7.97 -12.66
C LEU A 293 -14.97 7.28 -12.87
N ASP A 294 -15.28 6.92 -14.10
CA ASP A 294 -16.45 6.12 -14.43
C ASP A 294 -16.23 4.67 -13.91
N PRO A 295 -17.05 4.16 -12.98
CA PRO A 295 -16.94 2.78 -12.51
C PRO A 295 -17.16 1.74 -13.63
N HIS A 296 -17.70 2.13 -14.78
CA HIS A 296 -17.97 1.27 -15.93
C HIS A 296 -16.81 1.14 -16.94
N LEU A 297 -15.68 1.83 -16.74
CA LEU A 297 -14.47 1.65 -17.57
C LEU A 297 -13.62 0.43 -17.18
N VAL A 298 -14.04 -0.31 -16.14
CA VAL A 298 -13.61 -1.69 -15.92
C VAL A 298 -14.42 -2.57 -16.87
N PRO A 299 -13.83 -3.44 -17.70
CA PRO A 299 -14.62 -4.38 -18.48
C PRO A 299 -15.51 -5.16 -17.52
N GLU A 300 -16.83 -5.13 -17.73
CA GLU A 300 -17.77 -5.99 -17.05
C GLU A 300 -17.30 -7.44 -17.21
N ILE A 301 -16.71 -7.98 -16.14
CA ILE A 301 -16.72 -9.42 -15.94
C ILE A 301 -18.18 -9.74 -15.69
N LEU A 302 -18.83 -10.31 -16.71
CA LEU A 302 -20.18 -10.89 -16.65
C LEU A 302 -20.32 -11.70 -15.36
N LEU A 303 -20.93 -11.11 -14.35
CA LEU A 303 -21.51 -11.84 -13.23
C LEU A 303 -22.75 -12.55 -13.80
N PRO A 304 -22.92 -13.88 -13.62
CA PRO A 304 -24.12 -14.55 -14.05
C PRO A 304 -25.30 -13.93 -13.30
N THR A 305 -26.34 -13.56 -14.04
CA THR A 305 -27.60 -13.08 -13.47
C THR A 305 -28.17 -14.15 -12.54
N ALA A 306 -28.31 -13.81 -11.26
CA ALA A 306 -28.99 -14.66 -10.30
C ALA A 306 -30.48 -14.73 -10.66
N SER A 307 -30.96 -15.90 -11.10
CA SER A 307 -32.39 -16.17 -11.05
C SER A 307 -32.78 -16.42 -9.60
N ALA A 308 -33.89 -15.82 -9.17
CA ALA A 308 -34.43 -15.99 -7.83
C ALA A 308 -34.76 -17.48 -7.57
N PRO A 309 -34.40 -18.06 -6.42
CA PRO A 309 -34.83 -19.41 -6.08
C PRO A 309 -36.30 -19.40 -5.65
N ALA A 310 -37.02 -20.46 -6.04
CA ALA A 310 -38.40 -20.73 -5.64
C ALA A 310 -38.53 -20.94 -4.11
N PRO A 311 -39.71 -20.69 -3.50
CA PRO A 311 -39.87 -20.78 -2.06
C PRO A 311 -39.84 -22.23 -1.59
N VAL A 312 -39.03 -22.50 -0.56
CA VAL A 312 -38.98 -23.79 0.14
C VAL A 312 -39.88 -23.71 1.37
N ALA A 313 -40.73 -24.72 1.56
CA ALA A 313 -41.67 -24.82 2.68
C ALA A 313 -40.96 -24.96 4.05
N PRO A 314 -41.54 -24.47 5.16
CA PRO A 314 -40.87 -24.44 6.44
C PRO A 314 -40.82 -25.84 7.08
N LEU A 315 -39.64 -26.21 7.59
CA LEU A 315 -39.44 -27.42 8.36
C LEU A 315 -39.90 -27.16 9.81
N VAL A 316 -40.87 -27.95 10.30
CA VAL A 316 -41.33 -27.93 11.69
C VAL A 316 -40.43 -28.87 12.51
N LEU A 317 -39.75 -28.35 13.53
CA LEU A 317 -39.03 -29.15 14.52
C LEU A 317 -39.95 -29.43 15.73
N PRO A 318 -39.92 -30.64 16.32
CA PRO A 318 -40.73 -30.96 17.49
C PRO A 318 -40.14 -30.35 18.76
N SER A 319 -41.04 -29.92 19.63
CA SER A 319 -40.78 -29.30 20.93
C SER A 319 -40.09 -30.27 21.88
N ALA A 320 -39.01 -29.82 22.53
CA ALA A 320 -38.48 -30.43 23.74
C ALA A 320 -38.36 -29.37 24.84
N ASP A 321 -38.94 -29.70 26.00
CA ASP A 321 -39.14 -28.88 27.18
C ASP A 321 -37.87 -28.18 27.70
N ILE A 322 -38.00 -26.89 28.03
CA ILE A 322 -37.00 -26.14 28.79
C ILE A 322 -37.52 -26.00 30.21
N ALA A 323 -36.99 -26.84 31.11
CA ALA A 323 -37.06 -26.63 32.55
C ALA A 323 -35.66 -26.74 33.16
N SER A 324 -35.23 -25.60 33.74
CA SER A 324 -34.17 -25.39 34.74
C SER A 324 -32.90 -26.24 34.69
N THR A 325 -31.75 -25.59 34.51
CA THR A 325 -30.62 -25.69 35.47
C THR A 325 -29.56 -24.63 35.16
N GLN A 326 -29.30 -23.76 36.14
CA GLN A 326 -27.99 -23.13 36.30
C GLN A 326 -26.97 -24.25 36.58
N ALA A 327 -25.97 -24.44 35.72
CA ALA A 327 -24.70 -25.07 36.08
C ALA A 327 -23.64 -24.82 34.99
N ALA A 328 -22.58 -24.12 35.42
CA ALA A 328 -21.19 -24.23 34.99
C ALA A 328 -20.85 -24.31 33.50
N ALA A 329 -20.16 -23.26 33.05
CA ALA A 329 -19.22 -23.30 31.95
C ALA A 329 -18.20 -24.44 32.14
N ALA A 330 -18.33 -25.47 31.31
CA ALA A 330 -17.27 -26.41 30.98
C ALA A 330 -17.64 -27.01 29.61
N ILE A 331 -17.28 -26.33 28.53
CA ILE A 331 -17.22 -26.99 27.22
C ILE A 331 -16.03 -27.95 27.32
N ILE A 332 -16.35 -29.21 27.61
CA ILE A 332 -15.43 -30.33 27.53
C ILE A 332 -15.10 -30.51 26.05
N VAL A 333 -13.94 -30.01 25.63
CA VAL A 333 -13.30 -30.41 24.38
C VAL A 333 -12.67 -31.79 24.62
N SER A 334 -13.34 -32.85 24.17
CA SER A 334 -12.76 -34.19 24.07
C SER A 334 -11.87 -34.33 22.82
N PRO A 335 -10.88 -35.23 22.82
CA PRO A 335 -9.59 -34.98 22.18
C PRO A 335 -9.53 -35.29 20.68
N THR A 336 -8.97 -34.33 19.94
CA THR A 336 -7.74 -34.45 19.13
C THR A 336 -7.67 -35.63 18.13
N ARG A 337 -7.70 -35.29 16.83
CA ARG A 337 -6.86 -36.01 15.86
C ARG A 337 -5.43 -35.90 16.39
N ALA A 338 -4.84 -37.02 16.83
CA ALA A 338 -3.50 -37.05 17.40
C ALA A 338 -2.54 -36.20 16.55
N ILE A 339 -2.13 -35.05 17.09
CA ILE A 339 -1.00 -34.29 16.55
C ILE A 339 0.21 -35.21 16.81
N PRO A 340 0.91 -35.69 15.79
CA PRO A 340 2.11 -36.46 16.02
C PRO A 340 3.07 -35.65 16.89
N GLN A 341 3.58 -36.26 17.95
CA GLN A 341 4.59 -35.64 18.81
C GLN A 341 5.80 -35.21 17.97
N SER A 342 6.25 -33.98 18.25
CA SER A 342 7.51 -33.35 17.82
C SER A 342 7.80 -33.36 16.32
N MET A 343 6.98 -32.66 15.53
CA MET A 343 7.55 -31.99 14.35
C MET A 343 8.29 -30.74 14.82
N PRO A 344 9.47 -30.43 14.25
CA PRO A 344 10.18 -29.19 14.59
C PRO A 344 9.29 -27.98 14.29
N LEU A 345 9.30 -27.00 15.20
CA LEU A 345 8.58 -25.72 15.04
C LEU A 345 9.15 -24.98 13.83
N THR A 346 8.53 -25.20 12.67
CA THR A 346 8.87 -24.44 11.46
C THR A 346 8.26 -23.05 11.59
N ARG A 347 9.13 -22.04 11.62
CA ARG A 347 8.73 -20.62 11.62
C ARG A 347 8.49 -20.15 10.18
N PRO A 348 7.60 -19.16 9.97
CA PRO A 348 7.46 -18.50 8.68
C PRO A 348 8.79 -17.86 8.26
N ILE A 349 9.14 -18.00 6.99
CA ILE A 349 10.35 -17.39 6.42
C ILE A 349 9.98 -16.15 5.60
N GLU A 350 10.98 -15.38 5.19
CA GLU A 350 10.75 -14.26 4.28
C GLU A 350 9.98 -14.70 3.04
N GLY A 351 8.99 -13.89 2.65
CA GLY A 351 8.05 -14.22 1.58
C GLY A 351 6.84 -15.03 2.03
N ASP A 352 6.77 -15.57 3.26
CA ASP A 352 5.54 -16.18 3.82
C ASP A 352 4.58 -15.16 4.42
N TYR A 353 4.99 -13.90 4.51
CA TYR A 353 4.24 -12.80 5.11
C TYR A 353 4.69 -11.47 4.52
N LEU A 354 3.84 -10.44 4.67
CA LEU A 354 4.21 -9.06 4.39
C LEU A 354 5.26 -8.55 5.39
N PRO A 355 6.25 -7.74 4.98
CA PRO A 355 7.39 -7.37 5.83
C PRO A 355 7.03 -6.80 7.21
N TYR A 356 5.96 -5.99 7.32
CA TYR A 356 5.54 -5.42 8.61
C TYR A 356 5.15 -6.49 9.64
N ALA A 357 4.67 -7.65 9.18
CA ALA A 357 4.20 -8.74 10.03
C ALA A 357 5.35 -9.46 10.75
N LEU A 358 6.60 -9.26 10.29
CA LEU A 358 7.79 -9.77 10.98
C LEU A 358 7.87 -9.27 12.42
N GLY A 359 7.47 -8.02 12.68
CA GLY A 359 7.43 -7.45 14.01
C GLY A 359 6.53 -8.22 14.97
N TYR A 360 5.41 -8.77 14.47
CA TYR A 360 4.48 -9.61 15.22
C TYR A 360 5.01 -11.03 15.37
N ILE A 361 5.52 -11.62 14.30
CA ILE A 361 6.11 -12.97 14.32
C ILE A 361 7.26 -13.04 15.34
N ASN A 362 8.07 -11.98 15.44
CA ASN A 362 9.17 -11.88 16.41
C ASN A 362 8.72 -11.71 17.86
N GLN A 363 7.45 -11.40 18.13
CA GLN A 363 6.91 -11.41 19.50
C GLN A 363 6.71 -12.85 20.03
N ILE A 364 6.79 -13.87 19.17
CA ILE A 364 6.73 -15.27 19.57
C ILE A 364 8.17 -15.80 19.71
N PRO A 365 8.65 -16.09 20.93
CA PRO A 365 9.96 -16.71 21.18
C PRO A 365 10.22 -17.89 20.27
N THR A 366 11.48 -18.11 19.96
CA THR A 366 11.91 -19.15 19.02
C THR A 366 11.57 -20.56 19.50
N ASP A 367 11.43 -20.75 20.79
CA ASP A 367 11.12 -22.01 21.49
C ASP A 367 9.65 -22.15 21.89
N GLN A 368 8.80 -21.15 21.60
CA GLN A 368 7.38 -21.19 21.94
C GLN A 368 6.52 -21.61 20.75
N ASP A 369 5.61 -22.55 20.99
CA ASP A 369 4.58 -22.95 20.03
C ASP A 369 3.49 -21.85 19.91
N PRO A 370 3.20 -21.31 18.72
CA PRO A 370 2.12 -20.34 18.54
C PRO A 370 0.73 -20.89 18.91
N HIS A 371 0.48 -22.20 18.79
CA HIS A 371 -0.78 -22.81 19.26
C HIS A 371 -0.90 -22.72 20.79
N GLU A 372 0.22 -22.91 21.49
CA GLU A 372 0.26 -22.74 22.95
C GLU A 372 0.05 -21.29 23.33
N ALA A 373 0.71 -20.35 22.63
CA ALA A 373 0.52 -18.91 22.84
C ALA A 373 -0.95 -18.50 22.71
N LEU A 374 -1.64 -18.93 21.64
CA LEU A 374 -3.06 -18.66 21.43
C LEU A 374 -3.93 -19.12 22.61
N ARG A 375 -3.63 -20.28 23.21
CA ARG A 375 -4.39 -20.84 24.34
C ARG A 375 -4.08 -20.15 25.68
N GLN A 376 -2.90 -19.54 25.83
CA GLN A 376 -2.47 -18.92 27.08
C GLN A 376 -2.89 -17.45 27.20
N GLN A 377 -2.78 -16.68 26.12
CA GLN A 377 -2.97 -15.23 26.17
C GLN A 377 -4.35 -14.73 26.62
N PRO A 378 -5.47 -15.47 26.49
CA PRO A 378 -6.72 -15.06 27.13
C PRO A 378 -6.58 -14.78 28.62
N GLN A 379 -5.77 -15.57 29.33
CA GLN A 379 -5.51 -15.33 30.75
C GLN A 379 -4.79 -14.00 31.00
N GLU A 380 -3.87 -13.62 30.11
CA GLU A 380 -3.17 -12.33 30.18
C GLU A 380 -4.11 -11.16 29.91
N ILE A 381 -4.96 -11.27 28.89
CA ILE A 381 -5.97 -10.24 28.56
C ILE A 381 -6.97 -10.08 29.71
N HIS A 382 -7.53 -11.18 30.21
CA HIS A 382 -8.44 -11.13 31.37
C HIS A 382 -7.77 -10.51 32.59
N ALA A 383 -6.48 -10.80 32.83
CA ALA A 383 -5.74 -10.20 33.95
C ALA A 383 -5.54 -8.68 33.80
N VAL A 384 -5.37 -8.16 32.58
CA VAL A 384 -5.30 -6.71 32.32
C VAL A 384 -6.61 -6.02 32.73
N PHE A 385 -7.75 -6.61 32.37
CA PHE A 385 -9.06 -6.03 32.64
C PHE A 385 -9.58 -6.37 34.05
N ALA A 386 -8.93 -7.30 34.75
CA ALA A 386 -9.29 -7.68 36.10
C ALA A 386 -9.10 -6.50 37.07
N GLY A 387 -10.22 -6.00 37.60
CA GLY A 387 -10.22 -4.91 38.58
C GLY A 387 -10.26 -3.51 37.99
N LEU A 388 -10.32 -3.36 36.66
CA LEU A 388 -10.61 -2.06 36.04
C LEU A 388 -12.11 -1.75 36.11
N SER A 389 -12.43 -0.50 36.45
CA SER A 389 -13.78 0.04 36.25
C SER A 389 -14.05 0.34 34.77
N GLU A 390 -15.32 0.40 34.38
CA GLU A 390 -15.72 0.77 33.00
C GLU A 390 -15.11 2.12 32.58
N ALA A 391 -15.13 3.12 33.47
CA ALA A 391 -14.56 4.44 33.22
C ALA A 391 -13.03 4.43 33.05
N GLN A 392 -12.32 3.54 33.76
CA GLN A 392 -10.88 3.36 33.57
C GLN A 392 -10.58 2.72 32.21
N ALA A 393 -11.38 1.74 31.79
CA ALA A 393 -11.19 1.07 30.50
C ALA A 393 -11.56 1.95 29.29
N GLU A 394 -12.40 2.98 29.48
CA GLU A 394 -12.74 4.00 28.48
C GLU A 394 -11.69 5.11 28.35
N LYS A 395 -10.72 5.19 29.28
CA LYS A 395 -9.74 6.27 29.29
C LYS A 395 -8.60 5.99 28.30
N PRO A 396 -8.39 6.85 27.29
CA PRO A 396 -7.22 6.74 26.43
C PRO A 396 -5.96 7.24 27.14
N TYR A 397 -4.79 6.72 26.76
CA TYR A 397 -3.52 7.11 27.39
C TYR A 397 -2.99 8.48 26.94
N ALA A 398 -3.49 9.00 25.83
CA ALA A 398 -3.21 10.33 25.34
C ALA A 398 -4.36 10.81 24.43
N ASN A 399 -4.41 12.12 24.16
CA ASN A 399 -5.39 12.67 23.23
C ASN A 399 -5.23 12.06 21.83
N GLY A 400 -6.34 11.68 21.20
CA GLY A 400 -6.34 11.02 19.89
C GLY A 400 -5.83 9.57 19.90
N LYS A 401 -5.68 8.94 21.07
CA LYS A 401 -5.36 7.51 21.20
C LYS A 401 -6.58 6.72 21.62
N TRP A 402 -6.56 5.43 21.33
CA TRP A 402 -7.64 4.53 21.71
C TRP A 402 -7.72 4.35 23.23
N SER A 403 -8.91 4.03 23.70
CA SER A 403 -9.18 3.47 25.02
C SER A 403 -8.77 1.98 25.08
N LEU A 404 -8.75 1.40 26.29
CA LEU A 404 -8.51 -0.04 26.43
C LEU A 404 -9.65 -0.87 25.81
N LYS A 405 -10.90 -0.39 25.88
CA LYS A 405 -12.05 -1.07 25.25
C LYS A 405 -11.93 -1.10 23.73
N GLU A 406 -11.56 0.03 23.12
CA GLU A 406 -11.33 0.12 21.68
C GLU A 406 -10.15 -0.74 21.24
N MET A 407 -9.05 -0.77 22.01
CA MET A 407 -7.93 -1.67 21.75
C MET A 407 -8.32 -3.15 21.83
N LEU A 408 -9.14 -3.55 22.82
CA LEU A 408 -9.65 -4.91 22.94
C LEU A 408 -10.53 -5.28 21.74
N LEU A 409 -11.45 -4.40 21.33
CA LEU A 409 -12.29 -4.64 20.16
C LEU A 409 -11.47 -4.72 18.85
N HIS A 410 -10.43 -3.91 18.72
CA HIS A 410 -9.47 -4.02 17.62
C HIS A 410 -8.77 -5.39 17.58
N GLN A 411 -8.41 -5.98 18.72
CA GLN A 411 -7.88 -7.35 18.76
C GLN A 411 -8.90 -8.36 18.25
N ILE A 412 -10.16 -8.25 18.69
CA ILE A 412 -11.26 -9.13 18.28
C ILE A 412 -11.45 -9.06 16.76
N ASP A 413 -11.56 -7.85 16.19
CA ASP A 413 -11.79 -7.65 14.76
C ASP A 413 -10.61 -8.13 13.91
N SER A 414 -9.38 -7.79 14.33
CA SER A 414 -8.15 -8.21 13.65
C SER A 414 -8.04 -9.74 13.62
N GLU A 415 -8.32 -10.41 14.74
CA GLU A 415 -8.27 -11.87 14.82
C GLU A 415 -9.31 -12.53 13.91
N ARG A 416 -10.55 -12.00 13.85
CA ARG A 416 -11.57 -12.49 12.90
C ARG A 416 -11.09 -12.42 11.45
N ILE A 417 -10.47 -11.31 11.08
CA ILE A 417 -9.96 -11.09 9.72
C ILE A 417 -8.79 -12.04 9.42
N PHE A 418 -7.85 -12.19 10.34
CA PHE A 418 -6.71 -13.09 10.18
C PHE A 418 -7.15 -14.57 10.15
N ALA A 419 -8.09 -14.97 11.01
CA ALA A 419 -8.66 -16.31 11.01
C ALA A 419 -9.44 -16.60 9.71
N TYR A 420 -10.19 -15.62 9.20
CA TYR A 420 -10.88 -15.74 7.92
C TYR A 420 -9.89 -15.94 6.76
N ARG A 421 -8.78 -15.19 6.74
CA ARG A 421 -7.71 -15.38 5.75
C ARG A 421 -7.09 -16.77 5.86
N ALA A 422 -6.80 -17.21 7.08
CA ALA A 422 -6.24 -18.54 7.33
C ALA A 422 -7.18 -19.64 6.81
N LEU A 423 -8.50 -19.50 7.02
CA LEU A 423 -9.51 -20.40 6.46
C LEU A 423 -9.45 -20.43 4.94
N ARG A 424 -9.51 -19.27 4.27
CA ARG A 424 -9.50 -19.17 2.80
C ARG A 424 -8.23 -19.78 2.21
N PHE A 425 -7.07 -19.46 2.76
CA PHE A 425 -5.77 -19.98 2.31
C PHE A 425 -5.65 -21.49 2.55
N ALA A 426 -6.11 -21.96 3.70
CA ALA A 426 -6.20 -23.39 4.00
C ALA A 426 -7.19 -24.13 3.09
N ARG A 427 -7.99 -23.45 2.26
CA ARG A 427 -8.86 -24.03 1.23
C ARG A 427 -8.36 -23.77 -0.19
N ALA A 428 -7.10 -23.30 -0.33
CA ALA A 428 -6.47 -22.97 -1.60
C ALA A 428 -7.27 -21.95 -2.42
N ASP A 429 -7.95 -21.04 -1.74
CA ASP A 429 -8.64 -19.94 -2.40
C ASP A 429 -7.61 -18.90 -2.86
N GLY A 430 -7.51 -18.73 -4.18
CA GLY A 430 -6.52 -17.88 -4.83
C GLY A 430 -6.91 -16.41 -4.96
N GLN A 431 -8.04 -15.98 -4.39
CA GLN A 431 -8.42 -14.56 -4.38
C GLN A 431 -7.53 -13.76 -3.43
N ASP A 432 -7.20 -12.53 -3.81
CA ASP A 432 -6.57 -11.59 -2.88
C ASP A 432 -7.59 -11.11 -1.84
N LEU A 433 -7.21 -11.21 -0.57
CA LEU A 433 -8.03 -10.81 0.56
C LEU A 433 -7.61 -9.41 1.02
N HIS A 434 -8.51 -8.46 0.76
CA HIS A 434 -8.29 -7.04 1.02
C HIS A 434 -7.99 -6.73 2.49
N GLY A 435 -7.24 -5.65 2.68
CA GLY A 435 -6.93 -5.07 3.98
C GLY A 435 -8.09 -4.36 4.63
N PHE A 436 -7.83 -3.92 5.86
CA PHE A 436 -8.71 -3.07 6.62
C PHE A 436 -7.88 -1.96 7.26
N GLU A 437 -8.47 -0.77 7.38
CA GLU A 437 -7.89 0.34 8.13
C GLU A 437 -8.37 0.23 9.59
N GLN A 438 -7.42 0.03 10.50
CA GLN A 438 -7.72 -0.23 11.91
C GLN A 438 -8.34 0.98 12.61
N ASP A 439 -7.91 2.19 12.26
CA ASP A 439 -8.44 3.41 12.87
C ASP A 439 -9.89 3.66 12.43
N ASP A 440 -10.22 3.34 11.17
CA ASP A 440 -11.59 3.41 10.67
C ASP A 440 -12.49 2.38 11.37
N TYR A 441 -11.99 1.16 11.60
CA TYR A 441 -12.74 0.13 12.31
C TYR A 441 -13.00 0.55 13.76
N VAL A 442 -11.97 1.00 14.48
CA VAL A 442 -12.10 1.46 15.87
C VAL A 442 -13.07 2.63 15.98
N ALA A 443 -13.00 3.62 15.08
CA ALA A 443 -13.90 4.77 15.07
C ALA A 443 -15.38 4.38 14.90
N ASN A 444 -15.66 3.26 14.22
CA ASN A 444 -17.02 2.75 13.96
C ASN A 444 -17.41 1.56 14.87
N SER A 445 -16.55 1.20 15.83
CA SER A 445 -16.68 -0.02 16.62
C SER A 445 -17.70 0.07 17.75
N ASN A 446 -17.99 1.30 18.20
CA ASN A 446 -18.81 1.57 19.38
C ASN A 446 -18.33 0.83 20.66
N ALA A 447 -17.02 0.55 20.76
CA ALA A 447 -16.45 -0.26 21.85
C ALA A 447 -16.76 0.32 23.23
N ASN A 448 -16.67 1.64 23.37
CA ASN A 448 -16.88 2.33 24.65
C ASN A 448 -18.33 2.26 25.15
N ALA A 449 -19.31 2.01 24.28
CA ALA A 449 -20.70 1.78 24.70
C ALA A 449 -20.95 0.36 25.24
N ARG A 450 -19.98 -0.56 25.10
CA ARG A 450 -20.06 -1.93 25.60
C ARG A 450 -19.39 -2.06 26.96
N THR A 451 -19.89 -3.00 27.76
CA THR A 451 -19.27 -3.36 29.04
C THR A 451 -18.00 -4.17 28.80
N ILE A 452 -17.04 -4.09 29.73
CA ILE A 452 -15.82 -4.92 29.70
C ILE A 452 -16.18 -6.40 29.59
N ALA A 453 -17.17 -6.86 30.37
CA ALA A 453 -17.64 -8.24 30.35
C ALA A 453 -18.19 -8.67 28.97
N SER A 454 -18.88 -7.77 28.25
CA SER A 454 -19.38 -8.06 26.91
C SER A 454 -18.25 -8.20 25.90
N LEU A 455 -17.21 -7.36 25.98
CA LEU A 455 -16.06 -7.42 25.09
C LEU A 455 -15.20 -8.67 25.36
N LEU A 456 -14.93 -8.98 26.63
CA LEU A 456 -14.19 -10.19 27.00
C LEU A 456 -14.92 -11.47 26.59
N GLY A 457 -16.25 -11.51 26.75
CA GLY A 457 -17.05 -12.66 26.30
C GLY A 457 -17.01 -12.88 24.79
N GLU A 458 -16.97 -11.81 24.00
CA GLU A 458 -16.76 -11.92 22.54
C GLU A 458 -15.34 -12.34 22.20
N TYR A 459 -14.34 -11.75 22.86
CA TYR A 459 -12.94 -12.09 22.70
C TYR A 459 -12.70 -13.60 22.93
N ASP A 460 -13.23 -14.15 24.04
CA ASP A 460 -13.10 -15.58 24.35
C ASP A 460 -13.75 -16.46 23.27
N ALA A 461 -14.91 -16.05 22.74
CA ALA A 461 -15.60 -16.79 21.68
C ALA A 461 -14.81 -16.78 20.37
N VAL A 462 -14.23 -15.63 19.99
CA VAL A 462 -13.37 -15.51 18.82
C VAL A 462 -12.11 -16.35 18.98
N ARG A 463 -11.42 -16.24 20.12
CA ARG A 463 -10.21 -17.02 20.38
C ARG A 463 -10.47 -18.52 20.37
N ALA A 464 -11.58 -18.96 20.96
CA ALA A 464 -11.98 -20.37 20.93
C ALA A 464 -12.23 -20.85 19.49
N ALA A 465 -12.88 -20.04 18.65
CA ALA A 465 -13.09 -20.36 17.23
C ALA A 465 -11.77 -20.41 16.45
N THR A 466 -10.84 -19.49 16.70
CA THR A 466 -9.51 -19.46 16.08
C THR A 466 -8.68 -20.68 16.47
N VAL A 467 -8.64 -21.04 17.76
CA VAL A 467 -7.95 -22.26 18.23
C VAL A 467 -8.55 -23.50 17.56
N ALA A 468 -9.87 -23.62 17.52
CA ALA A 468 -10.53 -24.74 16.86
C ALA A 468 -10.23 -24.80 15.35
N LEU A 469 -10.08 -23.65 14.69
CA LEU A 469 -9.69 -23.58 13.28
C LEU A 469 -8.28 -24.17 13.06
N PHE A 470 -7.28 -23.68 13.80
CA PHE A 470 -5.89 -24.08 13.64
C PHE A 470 -5.60 -25.51 14.13
N ASP A 471 -6.33 -26.00 15.14
CA ASP A 471 -6.20 -27.39 15.64
C ASP A 471 -6.57 -28.43 14.58
N ASN A 472 -7.26 -28.03 13.50
CA ASN A 472 -7.64 -28.89 12.38
C ASN A 472 -6.74 -28.75 11.15
N PHE A 473 -5.71 -27.90 11.17
CA PHE A 473 -4.78 -27.72 10.06
C PHE A 473 -3.54 -28.59 10.22
N GLY A 474 -3.24 -29.41 9.21
CA GLY A 474 -1.99 -30.16 9.13
C GLY A 474 -0.88 -29.35 8.47
N GLU A 475 0.30 -29.96 8.31
CA GLU A 475 1.46 -29.35 7.64
C GLU A 475 1.13 -28.84 6.23
N GLU A 476 0.29 -29.56 5.48
CA GLU A 476 -0.12 -29.12 4.15
C GLU A 476 -0.94 -27.81 4.22
N GLU A 477 -1.98 -27.76 5.06
CA GLU A 477 -2.77 -26.54 5.26
C GLU A 477 -1.90 -25.38 5.75
N LEU A 478 -1.03 -25.61 6.72
CA LEU A 478 -0.15 -24.58 7.30
C LEU A 478 0.78 -23.97 6.23
N ASN A 479 1.25 -24.78 5.28
CA ASN A 479 2.14 -24.34 4.21
C ASN A 479 1.38 -23.76 3.00
N ARG A 480 0.04 -23.80 2.97
CA ARG A 480 -0.74 -23.15 1.90
C ARG A 480 -0.57 -21.64 1.97
N ARG A 481 -0.39 -21.07 0.78
CA ARG A 481 -0.16 -19.64 0.54
C ARG A 481 -1.38 -19.03 -0.12
N GLY A 482 -1.69 -17.81 0.26
CA GLY A 482 -2.58 -16.94 -0.48
C GLY A 482 -2.03 -15.51 -0.53
N THR A 483 -2.86 -14.61 -1.02
CA THR A 483 -2.55 -13.18 -1.10
C THR A 483 -3.48 -12.45 -0.15
N ALA A 484 -2.91 -11.58 0.69
CA ALA A 484 -3.67 -10.63 1.47
C ALA A 484 -2.97 -9.28 1.44
N ASN A 485 -3.76 -8.21 1.36
CA ASN A 485 -3.24 -6.84 1.25
C ASN A 485 -2.27 -6.68 0.06
N GLY A 486 -2.48 -7.41 -1.04
CA GLY A 486 -1.59 -7.38 -2.20
C GLY A 486 -0.23 -8.04 -1.99
N GLY A 487 -0.01 -8.79 -0.90
CA GLY A 487 1.24 -9.51 -0.64
C GLY A 487 1.04 -10.94 -0.16
N PRO A 488 2.11 -11.75 -0.16
CA PRO A 488 2.00 -13.16 0.18
C PRO A 488 1.76 -13.34 1.68
N ALA A 489 0.91 -14.29 2.02
CA ALA A 489 0.75 -14.78 3.38
C ALA A 489 0.48 -16.29 3.38
N THR A 490 1.14 -17.04 4.26
CA THR A 490 0.81 -18.44 4.51
C THR A 490 -0.13 -18.59 5.71
N VAL A 491 -0.82 -19.71 5.79
CA VAL A 491 -1.62 -20.07 6.96
C VAL A 491 -0.74 -20.12 8.22
N ARG A 492 0.48 -20.67 8.09
CA ARG A 492 1.50 -20.67 9.15
C ARG A 492 1.89 -19.27 9.57
N ALA A 493 2.08 -18.34 8.64
CA ALA A 493 2.35 -16.95 9.01
C ALA A 493 1.22 -16.34 9.84
N LEU A 494 -0.05 -16.56 9.45
CA LEU A 494 -1.21 -16.07 10.21
C LEU A 494 -1.29 -16.67 11.61
N LEU A 495 -0.94 -17.95 11.78
CA LEU A 495 -0.83 -18.62 13.08
C LEU A 495 0.20 -17.94 14.00
N TYR A 496 1.30 -17.41 13.47
CA TYR A 496 2.27 -16.64 14.26
C TYR A 496 1.85 -15.17 14.46
N ILE A 497 1.22 -14.57 13.46
CA ILE A 497 0.82 -13.15 13.47
C ILE A 497 -0.24 -12.89 14.52
N ILE A 498 -1.28 -13.72 14.63
CA ILE A 498 -2.39 -13.51 15.58
C ILE A 498 -1.89 -13.37 17.04
N PRO A 499 -1.20 -14.36 17.63
CA PRO A 499 -0.69 -14.23 18.99
C PRO A 499 0.43 -13.17 19.08
N GLY A 500 1.20 -12.96 18.02
CA GLY A 500 2.25 -11.94 17.98
C GLY A 500 1.73 -10.50 18.04
N HIS A 501 0.64 -10.23 17.33
CA HIS A 501 -0.08 -8.96 17.32
C HIS A 501 -0.65 -8.65 18.70
N GLU A 502 -1.25 -9.63 19.36
CA GLU A 502 -1.75 -9.48 20.73
C GLU A 502 -0.63 -9.15 21.72
N ARG A 503 0.53 -9.80 21.62
CA ARG A 503 1.70 -9.46 22.45
C ARG A 503 2.19 -8.04 22.24
N HIS A 504 2.22 -7.59 20.99
CA HIS A 504 2.56 -6.19 20.69
C HIS A 504 1.63 -5.23 21.43
N HIS A 505 0.31 -5.46 21.39
CA HIS A 505 -0.65 -4.63 22.12
C HIS A 505 -0.57 -4.77 23.64
N LEU A 506 -0.35 -5.97 24.17
CA LEU A 506 -0.09 -6.17 25.60
C LEU A 506 1.14 -5.39 26.08
N ASN A 507 2.18 -5.27 25.26
CA ASN A 507 3.34 -4.43 25.59
C ASN A 507 2.96 -2.93 25.64
N ILE A 508 2.15 -2.46 24.68
CA ILE A 508 1.62 -1.08 24.72
C ILE A 508 0.78 -0.86 25.99
N VAL A 509 -0.07 -1.82 26.38
CA VAL A 509 -0.85 -1.77 27.61
C VAL A 509 0.06 -1.59 28.82
N ARG A 510 1.08 -2.44 28.94
CA ARG A 510 2.05 -2.40 30.06
C ARG A 510 2.82 -1.09 30.11
N GLU A 511 3.24 -0.57 28.95
CA GLU A 511 4.09 0.62 28.87
C GLU A 511 3.32 1.94 28.99
N ARG A 512 2.06 1.99 28.52
CA ARG A 512 1.35 3.26 28.31
C ARG A 512 0.06 3.39 29.11
N TYR A 513 -0.67 2.30 29.32
CA TYR A 513 -1.97 2.34 30.01
C TYR A 513 -1.81 2.05 31.50
N LEU A 514 -1.17 0.95 31.89
CA LEU A 514 -1.04 0.60 33.31
C LEU A 514 -0.41 1.70 34.20
N PRO A 515 0.57 2.50 33.74
CA PRO A 515 1.15 3.56 34.57
C PRO A 515 0.21 4.74 34.90
N ILE A 516 -0.94 4.85 34.24
CA ILE A 516 -1.85 6.00 34.34
C ILE A 516 -3.27 5.65 34.82
N LEU A 517 -3.49 4.37 35.17
CA LEU A 517 -4.77 3.79 35.56
C LEU A 517 -4.99 3.72 37.06
#